data_AF-A0A3L6JH58-F1
#
_entry.id   AF-A0A3L6JH58-F1
#
_cell.length_a   1.000
_cell.length_b   1.000
_cell.length_c   1.000
_cell.angle_alpha   90.00
_cell.angle_beta   90.00
_cell.angle_gamma   90.00
#
_symmetry.space_group_name_H-M   'P 1'
#
loop_
_entity.id
_entity.type
_entity.pdbx_description
1 polymer ?
#
loop_
_entity_poly.entity_id
_entity_poly.type
_entity_poly.pdbx_seq_one_letter_code
_entity_poly.pdbx_strand_id
1 'polypeptide(L)'
;MIPLGKKTLSDVPCPVCKGPVTGVIVEEDSILNAKRVPVIVPAKCRKGHAVILFVDRAFVIRDVEAAGDAEQKKSALDKAQSWMDSF
;
A
#
# COMPACT_ATOMS: atom_id res chain seq x y z
N MET A 1 -13.92 18.37 -13.11
CA MET A 1 -13.58 17.16 -12.33
C MET A 1 -14.19 17.35 -10.95
N ILE A 2 -15.10 16.47 -10.53
CA ILE A 2 -15.66 16.52 -9.16
C ILE A 2 -14.54 16.02 -8.26
N PRO A 3 -14.09 16.78 -7.23
CA PRO A 3 -13.10 16.28 -6.29
C PRO A 3 -13.71 15.07 -5.58
N LEU A 4 -13.21 13.89 -5.92
CA LEU A 4 -13.55 12.67 -5.22
C LEU A 4 -12.96 12.74 -3.81
N GLY A 5 -13.69 12.24 -2.82
CA GLY A 5 -13.40 12.48 -1.41
C GLY A 5 -12.27 11.59 -0.86
N LYS A 6 -12.13 11.62 0.46
CA LYS A 6 -11.35 10.63 1.21
C LYS A 6 -12.24 9.45 1.56
N LYS A 7 -11.75 8.23 1.35
CA LYS A 7 -12.46 7.01 1.74
C LYS A 7 -11.62 6.20 2.72
N THR A 8 -12.28 5.74 3.78
CA THR A 8 -11.66 4.83 4.76
C THR A 8 -11.84 3.41 4.27
N LEU A 9 -10.75 2.64 4.22
CA LEU A 9 -10.78 1.23 3.85
C LEU A 9 -11.25 0.38 5.03
N SER A 10 -11.72 -0.84 4.72
CA SER A 10 -12.11 -1.82 5.74
C SER A 10 -10.91 -2.28 6.56
N ASP A 11 -11.17 -2.68 7.80
CA ASP A 11 -10.14 -3.20 8.68
C ASP A 11 -9.71 -4.60 8.24
N VAL A 12 -8.40 -4.89 8.33
CA VAL A 12 -7.82 -6.17 7.93
C VAL A 12 -6.77 -6.66 8.94
N PRO A 13 -6.57 -7.97 9.09
CA PRO A 13 -5.55 -8.50 9.99
C PRO A 13 -4.15 -8.27 9.41
N CYS A 14 -3.23 -7.82 10.27
CA CYS A 14 -1.82 -7.70 9.94
C CYS A 14 -1.23 -9.11 9.71
N PRO A 15 -0.54 -9.37 8.60
CA PRO A 15 0.04 -10.68 8.31
C PRO A 15 1.14 -11.07 9.30
N VAL A 16 1.83 -10.09 9.91
CA VAL A 16 2.94 -10.30 10.85
C VAL A 16 2.45 -10.68 12.24
N CYS A 17 1.59 -9.85 12.84
CA CYS A 17 1.22 -10.00 14.25
C CYS A 17 -0.25 -10.38 14.48
N LYS A 18 -1.02 -10.60 13.41
CA LYS A 18 -2.46 -10.84 13.40
C LYS A 18 -3.31 -9.75 14.09
N GLY A 19 -2.69 -8.64 14.49
CA GLY A 19 -3.37 -7.46 15.03
C GLY A 19 -4.05 -6.63 13.94
N PRO A 20 -5.00 -5.76 14.27
CA PRO A 20 -5.80 -5.08 13.26
C PRO A 20 -5.02 -3.93 12.60
N VAL A 21 -5.16 -3.82 11.28
CA VAL A 21 -4.79 -2.67 10.46
C VAL A 21 -6.07 -1.88 10.23
N THR A 22 -6.19 -0.72 10.88
CA THR A 22 -7.44 0.05 10.94
C THR A 22 -7.22 1.50 10.54
N GLY A 23 -8.26 2.16 10.02
CA GLY A 23 -8.24 3.60 9.77
C GLY A 23 -7.33 4.03 8.62
N VAL A 24 -7.16 3.16 7.62
CA VAL A 24 -6.41 3.52 6.40
C VAL A 24 -7.30 4.37 5.52
N ILE A 25 -6.89 5.62 5.29
CA ILE A 25 -7.61 6.59 4.47
C ILE A 25 -6.89 6.71 3.14
N VAL A 26 -7.64 6.57 2.05
CA VAL A 26 -7.17 6.76 0.68
C VAL A 26 -7.94 7.89 0.01
N GLU A 27 -7.26 8.62 -0.87
CA GLU A 27 -7.93 9.55 -1.78
C GLU A 27 -8.64 8.72 -2.86
N GLU A 28 -9.93 8.95 -3.06
CA GLU A 28 -10.72 8.20 -4.03
C GLU A 28 -10.18 8.33 -5.45
N ASP A 29 -9.68 9.52 -5.80
CA ASP A 29 -9.07 9.80 -7.10
C ASP A 29 -7.84 8.91 -7.35
N SER A 30 -7.02 8.66 -6.32
CA SER A 30 -5.81 7.84 -6.41
C SER A 30 -6.11 6.37 -6.68
N ILE A 31 -7.31 5.89 -6.33
CA ILE A 31 -7.73 4.52 -6.59
C ILE A 31 -8.45 4.42 -7.94
N LEU A 32 -9.38 5.34 -8.22
CA LEU A 32 -10.23 5.30 -9.41
C LEU A 32 -9.47 5.65 -10.69
N ASN A 33 -8.54 6.60 -10.64
CA ASN A 33 -7.72 7.00 -11.78
C ASN A 33 -6.40 6.22 -11.89
N ALA A 34 -6.19 5.21 -11.05
CA ALA A 34 -4.99 4.39 -11.11
C ALA A 34 -4.89 3.66 -12.46
N LYS A 35 -3.73 3.80 -13.11
CA LYS A 35 -3.40 3.12 -14.37
C LYS A 35 -3.35 1.60 -14.24
N ARG A 36 -3.05 1.08 -13.05
CA ARG A 36 -2.92 -0.35 -12.76
C ARG A 36 -3.63 -0.68 -11.46
N VAL A 37 -4.28 -1.85 -11.43
CA VAL A 37 -5.03 -2.37 -10.28
C VAL A 37 -4.60 -3.80 -9.99
N PRO A 38 -4.52 -4.23 -8.72
CA PRO A 38 -4.82 -3.45 -7.51
C PRO A 38 -3.79 -2.34 -7.24
N VAL A 39 -4.25 -1.26 -6.60
CA VAL A 39 -3.43 -0.14 -6.14
C VAL A 39 -2.74 -0.53 -4.84
N ILE A 40 -1.46 -0.19 -4.76
CA ILE A 40 -0.61 -0.49 -3.62
C ILE A 40 -0.74 0.66 -2.62
N VAL A 41 -1.26 0.38 -1.43
CA VAL A 41 -1.46 1.34 -0.35
C VAL A 41 -0.60 0.93 0.85
N PRO A 42 0.50 1.65 1.13
CA PRO A 42 1.32 1.37 2.31
C PRO A 42 0.58 1.81 3.58
N ALA A 43 0.57 0.94 4.59
CA ALA A 43 -0.07 1.18 5.88
C ALA A 43 0.79 0.62 7.03
N LYS A 44 0.36 0.90 8.26
CA LYS A 44 0.96 0.33 9.47
C LYS A 44 -0.14 -0.26 10.35
N CYS A 45 0.13 -1.43 10.93
CA CYS A 45 -0.75 -1.95 11.98
C CYS A 45 -0.54 -1.17 13.29
N ARG A 46 -1.43 -1.35 14.27
CA ARG A 46 -1.30 -0.70 15.59
C ARG A 46 0.00 -1.02 16.35
N LYS A 47 0.63 -2.16 16.04
CA LYS A 47 1.94 -2.56 16.61
C LYS A 47 3.14 -2.00 15.84
N GLY A 48 2.92 -1.16 14.82
CA GLY A 48 3.97 -0.50 14.06
C GLY A 48 4.55 -1.30 12.88
N HIS A 49 4.14 -2.55 12.65
CA HIS A 49 4.56 -3.30 11.46
C HIS A 49 4.09 -2.62 10.19
N ALA A 50 5.02 -2.40 9.27
CA ALA A 50 4.73 -1.91 7.93
C ALA A 50 4.06 -3.01 7.11
N VAL A 51 2.95 -2.67 6.47
CA VAL A 51 2.17 -3.58 5.64
C VAL A 51 1.81 -2.89 4.33
N ILE A 52 1.58 -3.68 3.31
CA ILE A 52 1.15 -3.24 1.99
C ILE A 52 -0.26 -3.78 1.77
N LEU A 53 -1.20 -2.90 1.49
CA LEU A 53 -2.57 -3.23 1.14
C LEU A 53 -2.75 -3.16 -0.38
N PHE A 54 -3.35 -4.19 -0.95
CA PHE A 54 -3.71 -4.23 -2.36
C PHE A 54 -5.19 -3.91 -2.52
N VAL A 55 -5.50 -2.71 -2.99
CA VAL A 55 -6.86 -2.15 -3.04
C VAL A 55 -7.35 -2.13 -4.48
N ASP A 56 -8.54 -2.64 -4.74
CA ASP A 56 -9.15 -2.56 -6.07
C ASP A 56 -9.97 -1.27 -6.27
N ARG A 57 -10.57 -1.11 -7.46
CA ARG A 57 -11.40 0.07 -7.78
C ARG A 57 -12.72 0.13 -7.00
N ALA A 58 -13.14 -0.99 -6.39
CA ALA A 58 -14.29 -1.02 -5.50
C ALA A 58 -13.91 -0.61 -4.06
N PHE A 59 -12.66 -0.21 -3.82
CA PHE A 59 -12.11 0.09 -2.49
C PHE A 59 -12.09 -1.12 -1.56
N VAL A 60 -12.01 -2.32 -2.15
CA VAL A 60 -11.90 -3.58 -1.42
C VAL A 60 -10.43 -3.95 -1.34
N ILE A 61 -9.98 -4.28 -0.12
CA ILE A 61 -8.65 -4.83 0.10
C ILE A 61 -8.69 -6.29 -0.35
N ARG A 62 -7.95 -6.60 -1.41
CA ARG A 62 -7.87 -7.96 -1.96
C ARG A 62 -6.79 -8.78 -1.28
N ASP A 63 -5.70 -8.13 -0.87
CA ASP A 63 -4.61 -8.80 -0.20
C ASP A 63 -3.84 -7.86 0.74
N VAL A 64 -3.15 -8.43 1.70
CA VAL A 64 -2.34 -7.73 2.70
C VAL A 64 -1.02 -8.46 2.89
N GLU A 65 0.08 -7.80 2.52
CA GLU A 65 1.42 -8.33 2.69
C GLU A 65 2.20 -7.56 3.75
N ALA A 66 3.13 -8.24 4.41
CA ALA A 66 4.12 -7.56 5.23
C ALA A 66 5.05 -6.79 4.28
N ALA A 67 5.26 -5.49 4.55
CA ALA A 67 6.32 -4.78 3.86
C ALA A 67 7.63 -5.40 4.38
N GLY A 68 8.27 -6.24 3.56
CA GLY A 68 9.46 -7.00 3.94
C GLY A 68 10.47 -6.16 4.70
N ASP A 69 11.08 -6.76 5.72
CA ASP A 69 11.96 -6.09 6.67
C ASP A 69 12.97 -5.19 5.97
N ALA A 70 13.04 -3.96 6.45
CA ALA A 70 13.84 -2.88 5.89
C ALA A 70 15.35 -3.05 6.10
N GLU A 71 15.86 -4.28 6.18
CA GLU A 71 17.28 -4.58 6.08
C GLU A 71 17.77 -4.67 4.62
N GLN A 72 16.84 -4.70 3.65
CA GLN A 72 17.16 -4.62 2.21
C GLN A 72 16.98 -3.22 1.59
N LYS A 73 16.75 -2.17 2.39
CA LYS A 73 16.59 -0.79 1.88
C LYS A 73 17.85 -0.22 1.19
N LYS A 74 19.03 -0.80 1.40
CA LYS A 74 20.24 -0.43 0.65
C LYS A 74 20.31 -1.03 -0.76
N SER A 75 19.71 -2.20 -1.02
CA SER A 75 19.90 -2.91 -2.29
C SER A 75 18.81 -2.61 -3.33
N ALA A 76 17.60 -2.25 -2.90
CA ALA A 76 16.50 -1.93 -3.81
C ALA A 76 16.61 -0.52 -4.43
N LEU A 77 17.16 0.45 -3.70
CA LEU A 77 17.47 1.79 -4.23
C LEU A 77 18.62 1.73 -5.25
N ASP A 78 19.65 0.93 -4.98
CA ASP A 78 20.76 0.68 -5.92
C ASP A 78 20.29 0.02 -7.23
N LYS A 79 19.39 -0.96 -7.15
CA LYS A 79 18.80 -1.60 -8.33
C LYS A 79 17.89 -0.67 -9.12
N ALA A 80 17.13 0.20 -8.45
CA ALA A 80 16.29 1.18 -9.12
C ALA A 80 17.13 2.27 -9.83
N GLN A 81 18.23 2.70 -9.21
CA GLN A 81 19.17 3.66 -9.80
C GLN A 81 19.90 3.06 -11.02
N SER A 82 20.41 1.82 -10.91
CA SER A 82 21.10 1.13 -12.01
C SER A 82 20.20 0.87 -13.24
N TRP A 83 18.87 0.76 -13.04
CA TRP A 83 17.91 0.63 -14.15
C TRP A 83 17.62 1.97 -14.84
N MET A 84 17.75 3.10 -14.14
CA MET A 84 17.58 4.44 -14.72
C MET A 84 18.83 4.94 -15.45
N ASP A 85 20.03 4.55 -15.00
CA ASP A 85 21.30 4.89 -15.66
C ASP A 85 21.58 4.08 -16.95
N SER A 86 20.75 3.07 -17.25
CA SER A 86 20.89 2.22 -18.45
C SER A 86 20.03 2.67 -19.65
N PHE A 87 19.43 3.86 -19.59
CA PHE A 87 18.68 4.50 -20.69
C PHE A 87 19.30 5.83 -21.11
#